data_AF-A0A917C6A4-F1
#
_entry.id   AF-A0A917C6A4-F1
#
_cell.length_a   1.000
_cell.length_b   1.000
_cell.length_c   1.000
_cell.angle_alpha   90.00
_cell.angle_beta   90.00
_cell.angle_gamma   90.00
#
_symmetry.space_group_name_H-M   'P 1'
#
loop_
_entity.id
_entity.type
_entity.pdbx_description
1 polymer ?
#
loop_
_entity_poly.entity_id
_entity_poly.type
_entity_poly.pdbx_seq_one_letter_code
_entity_poly.pdbx_strand_id
1 'polypeptide(L)'
;MAATAKSASSKSAGKSASKPSASKPAAKSADKSSSDAVPPIGVHGAAQLPGIEVTSYNLEVKDKDGFVGDKASGRAFRAFVHDWRTKLREIGKDPFEEDLDAHISKKTMDKVLAGDPEGAAVVHGAIEDFARNFAYVAKRFLAQKDWEGVERIVVGGGLSDSRVGAVAVARANALLVADDVKVPLELLRHHPDEGGLIGCLHLAPSWIFSGYDGIIAVDIGGSNIRCGMVRHNAEKDAELKKADVCRFELWRHADEDKLSRTAAVERVVKMIKGLITQAETDKLKVAPFIGIACPGLINDDGSIARGAQNLPGKWDSDHFLLPEEVRKAIPAIGEHDTMVVMHNDAVIQGLSARPWMGKTKKWAALTIGTGLGNACYRNRE
;
A
#
# COMPACT_ATOMS: atom_id res chain seq x y z
N MET A 1 80.70 -46.28 -11.71
CA MET A 1 79.60 -45.69 -12.48
C MET A 1 79.72 -44.18 -12.40
N ALA A 2 79.48 -43.50 -13.52
CA ALA A 2 80.02 -42.19 -13.87
C ALA A 2 79.17 -40.97 -13.42
N ALA A 3 79.80 -39.78 -13.52
CA ALA A 3 79.24 -38.49 -13.98
C ALA A 3 78.22 -37.75 -13.09
N THR A 4 78.60 -36.66 -12.41
CA THR A 4 78.49 -35.21 -12.80
C THR A 4 77.09 -34.59 -12.81
N ALA A 5 76.93 -33.47 -12.07
CA ALA A 5 76.68 -32.11 -12.60
C ALA A 5 75.66 -31.27 -11.79
N LYS A 6 76.05 -30.01 -11.58
CA LYS A 6 75.26 -28.85 -11.10
C LYS A 6 74.11 -28.51 -12.08
N SER A 7 73.03 -27.91 -11.59
CA SER A 7 72.71 -26.47 -11.80
C SER A 7 71.23 -26.15 -11.61
N ALA A 8 70.97 -24.85 -11.41
CA ALA A 8 69.78 -24.17 -10.93
C ALA A 8 68.54 -24.23 -11.85
N SER A 9 67.35 -23.95 -11.29
CA SER A 9 66.49 -22.87 -11.82
C SER A 9 65.29 -22.53 -10.93
N SER A 10 65.00 -21.23 -10.90
CA SER A 10 63.72 -20.52 -10.70
C SER A 10 62.93 -20.66 -9.39
N LYS A 11 63.03 -19.58 -8.60
CA LYS A 11 61.97 -19.08 -7.71
C LYS A 11 60.75 -18.64 -8.54
N SER A 12 59.54 -19.04 -8.14
CA SER A 12 58.35 -18.21 -8.33
C SER A 12 57.50 -18.26 -7.06
N ALA A 13 57.06 -17.08 -6.63
CA ALA A 13 56.42 -16.83 -5.36
C ALA A 13 54.94 -17.19 -5.41
N GLY A 14 54.51 -18.09 -4.53
CA GLY A 14 53.10 -18.34 -4.24
C GLY A 14 52.52 -17.20 -3.41
N LYS A 15 51.62 -16.42 -4.02
CA LYS A 15 50.67 -15.57 -3.31
C LYS A 15 49.59 -16.46 -2.68
N SER A 16 49.51 -16.50 -1.35
CA SER A 16 48.32 -16.99 -0.64
C SER A 16 47.50 -15.81 -0.14
N ALA A 17 46.20 -15.90 -0.41
CA ALA A 17 45.23 -14.83 -0.31
C ALA A 17 44.82 -14.54 1.14
N SER A 18 44.85 -13.26 1.50
CA SER A 18 44.26 -12.69 2.70
C SER A 18 42.73 -12.58 2.56
N LYS A 19 42.01 -13.09 3.56
CA LYS A 19 40.56 -12.92 3.76
C LYS A 19 40.16 -11.43 3.73
N PRO A 20 39.07 -11.03 3.05
CA PRO A 20 38.51 -9.69 3.22
C PRO A 20 37.55 -9.64 4.42
N SER A 21 37.74 -8.62 5.25
CA SER A 21 36.88 -8.25 6.37
C SER A 21 35.48 -7.84 5.89
N ALA A 22 34.44 -8.38 6.53
CA ALA A 22 33.06 -7.97 6.32
C ALA A 22 32.86 -6.52 6.82
N SER A 23 32.63 -5.60 5.89
CA SER A 23 32.17 -4.25 6.16
C SER A 23 30.67 -4.27 6.46
N LYS A 24 30.30 -3.82 7.66
CA LYS A 24 28.91 -3.44 8.01
C LYS A 24 28.49 -2.24 7.13
N PRO A 25 27.28 -2.21 6.56
CA PRO A 25 26.77 -0.98 5.97
C PRO A 25 26.40 -0.01 7.09
N ALA A 26 27.04 1.15 7.10
CA ALA A 26 26.75 2.25 8.01
C ALA A 26 25.35 2.81 7.72
N ALA A 27 24.49 2.81 8.73
CA ALA A 27 23.28 3.61 8.74
C ALA A 27 23.67 5.09 8.64
N LYS A 28 23.31 5.75 7.55
CA LYS A 28 23.45 7.21 7.45
C LYS A 28 22.43 7.84 8.41
N SER A 29 22.94 8.47 9.46
CA SER A 29 22.21 9.45 10.25
C SER A 29 21.78 10.59 9.33
N ALA A 30 20.48 10.78 9.18
CA ALA A 30 19.93 11.98 8.57
C ALA A 30 20.33 13.18 9.46
N ASP A 31 21.12 14.08 8.88
CA ASP A 31 21.57 15.31 9.51
C ASP A 31 20.35 16.21 9.76
N LYS A 32 20.20 16.68 11.00
CA LYS A 32 19.14 17.61 11.39
C LYS A 32 19.58 19.02 11.02
N SER A 33 19.32 19.44 9.78
CA SER A 33 19.21 20.86 9.46
C SER A 33 17.74 21.21 9.23
N SER A 34 17.17 21.94 10.18
CA SER A 34 15.92 22.67 10.00
C SER A 34 16.10 23.70 8.89
N SER A 35 15.62 23.40 7.69
CA SER A 35 15.32 24.42 6.70
C SER A 35 13.84 24.29 6.31
N ASP A 36 13.11 25.39 6.45
CA ASP A 36 11.79 25.61 5.85
C ASP A 36 11.92 25.74 4.31
N ALA A 37 12.65 24.81 3.68
CA ALA A 37 12.67 24.69 2.25
C ALA A 37 11.33 24.08 1.83
N VAL A 38 10.59 24.81 0.99
CA VAL A 38 9.45 24.25 0.26
C VAL A 38 9.95 23.00 -0.46
N PRO A 39 9.44 21.79 -0.13
CA PRO A 39 9.94 20.57 -0.73
C PRO A 39 9.79 20.65 -2.26
N PRO A 40 10.73 20.08 -3.04
CA PRO A 40 10.62 20.12 -4.49
C PRO A 40 9.29 19.47 -4.91
N ILE A 41 8.51 20.20 -5.69
CA ILE A 41 7.23 19.72 -6.21
C ILE A 41 7.50 18.52 -7.12
N GLY A 42 6.72 17.45 -6.97
CA GLY A 42 6.77 16.31 -7.88
C GLY A 42 7.79 15.22 -7.55
N VAL A 43 8.41 15.24 -6.37
CA VAL A 43 9.33 14.17 -5.93
C VAL A 43 8.54 12.89 -5.60
N HIS A 44 8.95 11.76 -6.20
CA HIS A 44 8.35 10.46 -5.93
C HIS A 44 8.68 10.00 -4.51
N GLY A 45 7.74 9.31 -3.85
CA GLY A 45 7.96 8.79 -2.49
C GLY A 45 8.26 9.85 -1.42
N ALA A 46 7.98 11.13 -1.68
CA ALA A 46 8.38 12.23 -0.81
C ALA A 46 7.87 12.05 0.63
N ALA A 47 8.77 12.25 1.61
CA ALA A 47 8.40 12.26 3.02
C ALA A 47 7.67 13.55 3.41
N GLN A 48 8.01 14.68 2.78
CA GLN A 48 7.39 15.98 3.05
C GLN A 48 6.35 16.28 1.98
N LEU A 49 5.08 16.32 2.37
CA LEU A 49 3.94 16.64 1.51
C LEU A 49 3.27 17.94 2.00
N PRO A 50 2.41 18.60 1.20
CA PRO A 50 1.72 19.82 1.61
C PRO A 50 0.92 19.64 2.91
N GLY A 51 1.42 20.24 4.00
CA GLY A 51 0.79 20.22 5.34
C GLY A 51 0.82 18.87 6.06
N ILE A 52 1.65 17.92 5.64
CA ILE A 52 1.81 16.62 6.31
C ILE A 52 3.17 15.98 6.01
N GLU A 53 3.76 15.33 7.01
CA GLU A 53 4.97 14.52 6.89
C GLU A 53 4.61 13.04 6.95
N VAL A 54 5.08 12.25 5.99
CA VAL A 54 5.09 10.78 6.05
C VAL A 54 6.32 10.35 6.83
N THR A 55 6.15 9.95 8.09
CA THR A 55 7.28 9.63 9.00
C THR A 55 7.82 8.22 8.80
N SER A 56 7.00 7.30 8.29
CA SER A 56 7.42 5.94 7.92
C SER A 56 6.35 5.28 7.07
N TYR A 57 6.73 4.34 6.21
CA TYR A 57 5.81 3.40 5.57
C TYR A 57 6.55 2.11 5.22
N ASN A 58 5.79 1.08 4.84
CA ASN A 58 6.35 -0.23 4.47
C ASN A 58 7.27 -0.80 5.57
N LEU A 59 6.86 -0.66 6.84
CA LEU A 59 7.60 -1.23 7.97
C LEU A 59 7.69 -2.76 7.88
N GLU A 60 8.92 -3.25 7.93
CA GLU A 60 9.29 -4.66 7.79
C GLU A 60 9.52 -5.32 9.17
N VAL A 61 8.58 -5.16 10.09
CA VAL A 61 8.67 -5.73 11.45
C VAL A 61 8.55 -7.25 11.38
N LYS A 62 9.51 -7.96 11.99
CA LYS A 62 9.55 -9.44 12.00
C LYS A 62 9.42 -10.01 13.41
N ASP A 63 8.93 -11.24 13.47
CA ASP A 63 9.07 -12.15 14.61
C ASP A 63 9.63 -13.49 14.13
N LYS A 64 9.59 -14.50 15.00
CA LYS A 64 10.12 -15.85 14.71
C LYS A 64 9.43 -16.53 13.52
N ASP A 65 8.21 -16.12 13.16
CA ASP A 65 7.39 -16.73 12.12
C ASP A 65 7.41 -15.91 10.80
N GLY A 66 8.21 -14.84 10.72
CA GLY A 66 8.33 -13.99 9.53
C GLY A 66 7.86 -12.56 9.77
N PHE A 67 7.28 -11.93 8.75
CA PHE A 67 6.76 -10.56 8.88
C PHE A 67 5.48 -10.56 9.71
N VAL A 68 5.41 -9.70 10.72
CA VAL A 68 4.22 -9.64 11.60
C VAL A 68 2.98 -9.24 10.82
N GLY A 69 3.11 -8.37 9.81
CA GLY A 69 2.00 -7.90 8.99
C GLY A 69 1.28 -9.00 8.22
N ASP A 70 1.96 -10.10 7.87
CA ASP A 70 1.34 -11.22 7.15
C ASP A 70 0.22 -11.87 7.98
N LYS A 71 0.33 -11.81 9.32
CA LYS A 71 -0.65 -12.34 10.29
C LYS A 71 -1.98 -11.58 10.29
N ALA A 72 -2.01 -10.36 9.73
CA ALA A 72 -3.19 -9.50 9.67
C ALA A 72 -3.50 -9.03 8.24
N SER A 73 -3.42 -9.95 7.29
CA SER A 73 -3.76 -9.73 5.88
C SER A 73 -5.11 -10.34 5.51
N GLY A 74 -5.67 -9.96 4.37
CA GLY A 74 -6.86 -10.63 3.83
C GLY A 74 -6.63 -12.11 3.51
N ARG A 75 -5.37 -12.52 3.27
CA ARG A 75 -4.98 -13.93 3.16
C ARG A 75 -5.08 -14.64 4.51
N ALA A 76 -4.57 -14.04 5.58
CA ALA A 76 -4.67 -14.60 6.93
C ALA A 76 -6.13 -14.77 7.37
N PHE A 77 -7.00 -13.79 7.10
CA PHE A 77 -8.42 -13.92 7.40
C PHE A 77 -9.06 -15.14 6.71
N ARG A 78 -8.78 -15.32 5.41
CA ARG A 78 -9.28 -16.49 4.65
C ARG A 78 -8.72 -17.81 5.17
N ALA A 79 -7.45 -17.83 5.60
CA ALA A 79 -6.86 -19.01 6.22
C ALA A 79 -7.60 -19.41 7.50
N PHE A 80 -7.99 -18.46 8.35
CA PHE A 80 -8.77 -18.78 9.54
C PHE A 80 -10.14 -19.37 9.21
N VAL A 81 -10.85 -18.84 8.21
CA VAL A 81 -12.12 -19.43 7.75
C VAL A 81 -11.89 -20.87 7.27
N HIS A 82 -10.86 -21.08 6.45
CA HIS A 82 -10.48 -22.40 5.96
C HIS A 82 -10.15 -23.38 7.09
N ASP A 83 -9.37 -22.96 8.09
CA ASP A 83 -8.96 -23.80 9.22
C ASP A 83 -10.16 -24.22 10.09
N TRP A 84 -11.12 -23.33 10.32
CA TRP A 84 -12.37 -23.66 11.02
C TRP A 84 -13.22 -24.66 10.22
N ARG A 85 -13.39 -24.44 8.92
CA ARG A 85 -14.10 -25.37 8.04
C ARG A 85 -13.44 -26.75 8.00
N THR A 86 -12.10 -26.79 7.91
CA THR A 86 -11.33 -28.04 7.91
C THR A 86 -11.63 -28.89 9.15
N LYS A 87 -11.53 -28.29 10.35
CA LYS A 87 -11.82 -28.98 11.62
C LYS A 87 -13.25 -29.51 11.70
N LEU A 88 -14.22 -28.75 11.17
CA LEU A 88 -15.62 -29.18 11.19
C LEU A 88 -15.93 -30.23 10.12
N ARG A 89 -15.27 -30.17 8.97
CA ARG A 89 -15.41 -31.15 7.89
C ARG A 89 -14.89 -32.52 8.30
N GLU A 90 -13.80 -32.59 9.07
CA GLU A 90 -13.27 -33.84 9.66
C GLU A 90 -14.30 -34.60 10.50
N ILE A 91 -15.27 -33.90 11.10
CA ILE A 91 -16.34 -34.49 11.91
C ILE A 91 -17.72 -34.43 11.24
N GLY A 92 -17.78 -34.09 9.94
CA GLY A 92 -19.02 -34.03 9.16
C GLY A 92 -19.98 -32.91 9.55
N LYS A 93 -19.48 -31.79 10.10
CA LYS A 93 -20.27 -30.64 10.58
C LYS A 93 -19.88 -29.30 9.93
N ASP A 94 -19.24 -29.33 8.76
CA ASP A 94 -18.95 -28.09 8.03
C ASP A 94 -20.28 -27.50 7.50
N PRO A 95 -20.67 -26.28 7.92
CA PRO A 95 -21.94 -25.68 7.54
C PRO A 95 -21.94 -25.09 6.12
N PHE A 96 -20.80 -25.07 5.44
CA PHE A 96 -20.68 -24.55 4.08
C PHE A 96 -20.86 -25.67 3.06
N GLU A 97 -21.79 -25.46 2.12
CA GLU A 97 -22.04 -26.38 1.00
C GLU A 97 -20.90 -26.40 -0.01
N GLU A 98 -20.17 -25.28 -0.14
CA GLU A 98 -19.09 -25.18 -1.11
C GLU A 98 -17.92 -26.13 -0.80
N ASP A 99 -17.10 -26.44 -1.79
CA ASP A 99 -15.84 -27.15 -1.56
C ASP A 99 -14.94 -26.38 -0.56
N LEU A 100 -14.07 -27.12 0.14
CA LEU A 100 -13.20 -26.53 1.16
C LEU A 100 -12.29 -25.45 0.55
N ASP A 101 -11.77 -25.74 -0.64
CA ASP A 101 -10.89 -24.86 -1.42
C ASP A 101 -11.63 -23.78 -2.21
N ALA A 102 -12.97 -23.78 -2.19
CA ALA A 102 -13.75 -22.78 -2.90
C ALA A 102 -13.52 -21.39 -2.32
N HIS A 103 -13.42 -20.39 -3.20
CA HIS A 103 -13.28 -19.01 -2.78
C HIS A 103 -14.60 -18.48 -2.19
N ILE A 104 -14.66 -18.37 -0.86
CA ILE A 104 -15.78 -17.72 -0.19
C ILE A 104 -15.62 -16.20 -0.27
N SER A 105 -16.54 -15.56 -1.00
CA SER A 105 -16.56 -14.10 -1.12
C SER A 105 -16.90 -13.42 0.21
N LYS A 106 -16.45 -12.18 0.39
CA LYS A 106 -16.82 -11.37 1.58
C LYS A 106 -18.33 -11.19 1.71
N LYS A 107 -19.03 -11.02 0.59
CA LYS A 107 -20.49 -10.92 0.56
C LYS A 107 -21.17 -12.22 1.01
N THR A 108 -20.59 -13.38 0.67
CA THR A 108 -21.05 -14.68 1.16
C THR A 108 -20.82 -14.76 2.67
N MET A 109 -19.62 -14.41 3.16
CA MET A 109 -19.33 -14.42 4.60
C MET A 109 -20.25 -13.48 5.40
N ASP A 110 -20.55 -12.29 4.87
CA ASP A 110 -21.49 -11.36 5.50
C ASP A 110 -22.92 -11.93 5.58
N LYS A 111 -23.37 -12.65 4.53
CA LYS A 111 -24.66 -13.35 4.54
C LYS A 111 -24.68 -14.49 5.55
N VAL A 112 -23.62 -15.30 5.59
CA VAL A 112 -23.50 -16.43 6.53
C VAL A 112 -23.45 -15.93 7.97
N LEU A 113 -22.71 -14.86 8.23
CA LEU A 113 -22.66 -14.22 9.56
C LEU A 113 -24.05 -13.77 10.05
N ALA A 114 -24.93 -13.33 9.14
CA ALA A 114 -26.29 -12.91 9.44
C ALA A 114 -27.32 -14.05 9.33
N GLY A 115 -26.88 -15.25 8.95
CA GLY A 115 -27.71 -16.40 8.59
C GLY A 115 -27.84 -17.40 9.72
N ASP A 116 -27.65 -18.69 9.38
CA ASP A 116 -27.79 -19.78 10.32
C ASP A 116 -26.69 -19.77 11.42
N PRO A 117 -26.99 -20.25 12.64
CA PRO A 117 -26.04 -20.19 13.75
C PRO A 117 -24.74 -20.97 13.53
N GLU A 118 -24.75 -22.05 12.75
CA GLU A 118 -23.59 -22.93 12.59
C GLU A 118 -22.55 -22.27 11.66
N GLY A 119 -22.99 -21.78 10.51
CA GLY A 119 -22.19 -20.97 9.60
C GLY A 119 -21.71 -19.67 10.25
N ALA A 120 -22.60 -18.97 10.97
CA ALA A 120 -22.23 -17.78 11.71
C ALA A 120 -21.15 -18.07 12.76
N ALA A 121 -21.20 -19.21 13.47
CA ALA A 121 -20.19 -19.60 14.45
C ALA A 121 -18.79 -19.77 13.82
N VAL A 122 -18.70 -20.33 12.62
CA VAL A 122 -17.43 -20.44 11.87
C VAL A 122 -16.85 -19.06 11.54
N VAL A 123 -17.69 -18.18 10.98
CA VAL A 123 -17.26 -16.83 10.62
C VAL A 123 -16.87 -16.03 11.87
N HIS A 124 -17.61 -16.18 12.96
CA HIS A 124 -17.27 -15.56 14.26
C HIS A 124 -15.94 -16.06 14.83
N GLY A 125 -15.65 -17.36 14.74
CA GLY A 125 -14.35 -17.92 15.13
C GLY A 125 -13.21 -17.28 14.34
N ALA A 126 -13.34 -17.21 13.01
CA ALA A 126 -12.35 -16.57 12.16
C ALA A 126 -12.17 -15.06 12.44
N ILE A 127 -13.26 -14.36 12.75
CA ILE A 127 -13.23 -12.95 13.19
C ILE A 127 -12.39 -12.81 14.47
N GLU A 128 -12.61 -13.67 15.46
CA GLU A 128 -11.89 -13.61 16.74
C GLU A 128 -10.39 -13.88 16.55
N ASP A 129 -10.04 -14.92 15.81
CA ASP A 129 -8.63 -15.28 15.53
C ASP A 129 -7.91 -14.16 14.77
N PHE A 130 -8.56 -13.61 13.73
CA PHE A 130 -8.01 -12.48 13.00
C PHE A 130 -7.86 -11.24 13.89
N ALA A 131 -8.88 -10.91 14.70
CA ALA A 131 -8.85 -9.72 15.54
C ALA A 131 -7.71 -9.78 16.58
N ARG A 132 -7.43 -10.96 17.15
CA ARG A 132 -6.28 -11.18 18.05
C ARG A 132 -4.96 -10.94 17.34
N ASN A 133 -4.80 -11.49 16.14
CA ASN A 133 -3.61 -11.24 15.32
C ASN A 133 -3.48 -9.76 14.96
N PHE A 134 -4.57 -9.10 14.57
CA PHE A 134 -4.54 -7.70 14.18
C PHE A 134 -4.19 -6.78 15.36
N ALA A 135 -4.75 -7.03 16.55
CA ALA A 135 -4.37 -6.32 17.77
C ALA A 135 -2.90 -6.56 18.13
N TYR A 136 -2.39 -7.79 18.00
CA TYR A 136 -0.97 -8.08 18.16
C TYR A 136 -0.10 -7.28 17.18
N VAL A 137 -0.44 -7.28 15.89
CA VAL A 137 0.28 -6.54 14.85
C VAL A 137 0.28 -5.04 15.11
N ALA A 138 -0.88 -4.46 15.46
CA ALA A 138 -0.98 -3.05 15.81
C ALA A 138 -0.05 -2.69 16.99
N LYS A 139 -0.03 -3.50 18.06
CA LYS A 139 0.90 -3.31 19.19
C LYS A 139 2.36 -3.38 18.76
N ARG A 140 2.71 -4.32 17.87
CA ARG A 140 4.08 -4.45 17.35
C ARG A 140 4.51 -3.23 16.54
N PHE A 141 3.60 -2.62 15.77
CA PHE A 141 3.89 -1.36 15.08
C PHE A 141 3.96 -0.17 16.03
N LEU A 142 3.03 -0.04 16.98
CA LEU A 142 3.07 1.04 17.99
C LEU A 142 4.33 1.02 18.86
N ALA A 143 4.96 -0.15 19.02
CA ALA A 143 6.24 -0.29 19.71
C ALA A 143 7.45 0.19 18.87
N GLN A 144 7.28 0.53 17.59
CA GLN A 144 8.37 1.04 16.75
C GLN A 144 8.62 2.51 17.02
N LYS A 145 9.90 2.91 17.00
CA LYS A 145 10.32 4.30 17.21
C LYS A 145 9.60 5.29 16.27
N ASP A 146 9.44 4.92 15.01
CA ASP A 146 8.80 5.80 14.02
C ASP A 146 7.29 5.95 14.26
N TRP A 147 6.68 5.10 15.08
CA TRP A 147 5.26 5.10 15.45
C TRP A 147 5.01 5.58 16.88
N GLU A 148 6.07 5.93 17.62
CA GLU A 148 5.96 6.50 18.96
C GLU A 148 5.09 7.77 18.93
N GLY A 149 4.10 7.85 19.83
CA GLY A 149 3.16 8.97 19.92
C GLY A 149 2.05 8.97 18.87
N VAL A 150 1.82 7.88 18.14
CA VAL A 150 0.61 7.72 17.30
C VAL A 150 -0.63 7.76 18.21
N GLU A 151 -1.55 8.67 17.89
CA GLU A 151 -2.78 8.91 18.67
C GLU A 151 -4.00 8.19 18.07
N ARG A 152 -3.93 7.78 16.80
CA ARG A 152 -5.03 7.11 16.08
C ARG A 152 -4.50 6.28 14.93
N ILE A 153 -5.15 5.15 14.66
CA ILE A 153 -4.88 4.33 13.46
C ILE A 153 -6.15 4.26 12.61
N VAL A 154 -6.03 4.67 11.35
CA VAL A 154 -7.07 4.47 10.34
C VAL A 154 -6.86 3.13 9.66
N VAL A 155 -7.93 2.34 9.50
CA VAL A 155 -7.90 1.02 8.90
C VAL A 155 -8.67 1.04 7.59
N GLY A 156 -7.96 0.82 6.50
CA GLY A 156 -8.54 0.74 5.15
C GLY A 156 -8.31 -0.61 4.50
N GLY A 157 -8.49 -0.64 3.19
CA GLY A 157 -8.35 -1.85 2.37
C GLY A 157 -9.65 -2.63 2.21
N GLY A 158 -9.61 -3.62 1.34
CA GLY A 158 -10.84 -4.30 0.92
C GLY A 158 -11.49 -5.14 2.01
N LEU A 159 -10.76 -5.60 3.04
CA LEU A 159 -11.37 -6.40 4.10
C LEU A 159 -12.36 -5.56 4.93
N SER A 160 -11.99 -4.34 5.30
CA SER A 160 -12.79 -3.44 6.14
C SER A 160 -14.10 -2.97 5.50
N ASP A 161 -14.29 -3.16 4.19
CA ASP A 161 -15.54 -2.82 3.49
C ASP A 161 -16.73 -3.71 3.88
N SER A 162 -16.45 -4.95 4.25
CA SER A 162 -17.49 -5.93 4.56
C SER A 162 -17.90 -5.85 6.02
N ARG A 163 -19.11 -6.34 6.35
CA ARG A 163 -19.57 -6.39 7.75
C ARG A 163 -18.62 -7.23 8.60
N VAL A 164 -18.19 -8.38 8.09
CA VAL A 164 -17.20 -9.26 8.72
C VAL A 164 -15.89 -8.51 9.03
N GLY A 165 -15.35 -7.77 8.06
CA GLY A 165 -14.13 -7.00 8.28
C GLY A 165 -14.30 -5.85 9.27
N ALA A 166 -15.41 -5.11 9.19
CA ALA A 166 -15.73 -4.04 10.13
C ALA A 166 -15.84 -4.57 11.57
N VAL A 167 -16.48 -5.72 11.77
CA VAL A 167 -16.56 -6.39 13.08
C VAL A 167 -15.18 -6.86 13.54
N ALA A 168 -14.35 -7.41 12.65
CA ALA A 168 -13.01 -7.84 12.99
C ALA A 168 -12.10 -6.68 13.44
N VAL A 169 -12.18 -5.51 12.79
CA VAL A 169 -11.46 -4.30 13.22
C VAL A 169 -12.00 -3.78 14.55
N ALA A 170 -13.33 -3.71 14.71
CA ALA A 170 -13.94 -3.28 15.97
C ALA A 170 -13.55 -4.23 17.13
N ARG A 171 -13.48 -5.53 16.86
CA ARG A 171 -13.05 -6.54 17.84
C ARG A 171 -11.57 -6.37 18.21
N ALA A 172 -10.69 -6.12 17.23
CA ALA A 172 -9.29 -5.82 17.49
C ALA A 172 -9.14 -4.55 18.34
N ASN A 173 -9.92 -3.51 18.06
CA ASN A 173 -9.96 -2.30 18.87
C ASN A 173 -10.39 -2.59 20.32
N ALA A 174 -11.41 -3.42 20.52
CA ALA A 174 -11.83 -3.83 21.87
C ALA A 174 -10.73 -4.59 22.63
N LEU A 175 -9.95 -5.43 21.94
CA LEU A 175 -8.79 -6.12 22.52
C LEU A 175 -7.68 -5.14 22.90
N LEU A 176 -7.39 -4.15 22.06
CA LEU A 176 -6.42 -3.09 22.36
C LEU A 176 -6.82 -2.29 23.60
N VAL A 177 -8.10 -1.90 23.70
CA VAL A 177 -8.63 -1.20 24.88
C VAL A 177 -8.52 -2.07 26.14
N ALA A 178 -8.82 -3.37 26.04
CA ALA A 178 -8.67 -4.30 27.15
C ALA A 178 -7.21 -4.45 27.64
N ASP A 179 -6.25 -4.25 26.72
CA ASP A 179 -4.82 -4.24 27.01
C ASP A 179 -4.27 -2.84 27.41
N ASP A 180 -5.15 -1.88 27.74
CA ASP A 180 -4.84 -0.47 28.05
C ASP A 180 -4.08 0.30 26.94
N VAL A 181 -4.23 -0.14 25.68
CA VAL A 181 -3.69 0.58 24.51
C VAL A 181 -4.71 1.63 24.05
N LYS A 182 -4.42 2.90 24.38
CA LYS A 182 -5.30 4.06 24.14
C LYS A 182 -5.16 4.66 22.73
N VAL A 183 -5.01 3.80 21.72
CA VAL A 183 -4.91 4.21 20.30
C VAL A 183 -6.09 3.60 19.55
N PRO A 184 -7.16 4.36 19.28
CA PRO A 184 -8.35 3.83 18.61
C PRO A 184 -8.04 3.42 17.17
N LEU A 185 -8.65 2.30 16.75
CA LEU A 185 -8.74 1.88 15.36
C LEU A 185 -10.06 2.40 14.76
N GLU A 186 -9.97 3.16 13.68
CA GLU A 186 -11.14 3.68 12.97
C GLU A 186 -11.13 3.25 11.51
N LEU A 187 -12.30 2.92 10.97
CA LEU A 187 -12.39 2.57 9.55
C LEU A 187 -12.18 3.81 8.68
N LEU A 188 -11.49 3.62 7.56
CA LEU A 188 -11.40 4.62 6.51
C LEU A 188 -12.81 4.96 6.03
N ARG A 189 -13.11 6.27 5.89
CA ARG A 189 -14.45 6.75 5.53
C ARG A 189 -14.78 6.55 4.06
N HIS A 190 -13.78 6.69 3.19
CA HIS A 190 -13.96 6.48 1.76
C HIS A 190 -14.12 5.00 1.45
N HIS A 191 -14.86 4.71 0.38
CA HIS A 191 -14.96 3.36 -0.13
C HIS A 191 -13.54 2.81 -0.44
N PRO A 192 -13.22 1.53 -0.14
CA PRO A 192 -11.86 1.03 -0.29
C PRO A 192 -11.31 1.05 -1.72
N ASP A 193 -12.19 0.97 -2.73
CA ASP A 193 -11.80 1.12 -4.14
C ASP A 193 -11.53 2.59 -4.54
N GLU A 194 -11.90 3.56 -3.70
CA GLU A 194 -11.74 4.99 -3.97
C GLU A 194 -10.64 5.63 -3.10
N GLY A 195 -10.38 5.11 -1.90
CA GLY A 195 -9.41 5.71 -0.97
C GLY A 195 -8.01 5.90 -1.57
N GLY A 196 -7.53 4.91 -2.35
CA GLY A 196 -6.26 5.02 -3.07
C GLY A 196 -6.27 6.04 -4.21
N LEU A 197 -7.44 6.35 -4.79
CA LEU A 197 -7.58 7.36 -5.84
C LEU A 197 -7.71 8.76 -5.22
N ILE A 198 -8.57 8.92 -4.23
CA ILE A 198 -8.82 10.20 -3.53
C ILE A 198 -7.56 10.69 -2.83
N GLY A 199 -6.79 9.78 -2.22
CA GLY A 199 -5.53 10.10 -1.57
C GLY A 199 -4.52 10.80 -2.47
N CYS A 200 -4.55 10.54 -3.79
CA CYS A 200 -3.66 11.18 -4.76
C CYS A 200 -3.83 12.69 -4.84
N LEU A 201 -4.99 13.24 -4.44
CA LEU A 201 -5.18 14.70 -4.35
C LEU A 201 -4.16 15.35 -3.41
N HIS A 202 -3.69 14.63 -2.39
CA HIS A 202 -2.70 15.15 -1.44
C HIS A 202 -1.26 15.13 -1.96
N LEU A 203 -1.02 14.57 -3.15
CA LEU A 203 0.24 14.72 -3.88
C LEU A 203 0.25 15.97 -4.77
N ALA A 204 -0.93 16.45 -5.16
CA ALA A 204 -1.07 17.58 -6.07
C ALA A 204 -0.69 18.89 -5.38
N PRO A 205 0.00 19.81 -6.08
CA PRO A 205 0.15 21.18 -5.62
C PRO A 205 -1.21 21.87 -5.46
N SER A 206 -1.34 22.75 -4.46
CA SER A 206 -2.61 23.43 -4.17
C SER A 206 -3.13 24.31 -5.32
N TRP A 207 -2.24 24.86 -6.16
CA TRP A 207 -2.63 25.68 -7.31
C TRP A 207 -3.45 24.93 -8.36
N ILE A 208 -3.34 23.59 -8.42
CA ILE A 208 -4.16 22.76 -9.31
C ILE A 208 -5.66 22.97 -9.04
N PHE A 209 -6.03 23.16 -7.78
CA PHE A 209 -7.43 23.27 -7.36
C PHE A 209 -8.10 24.60 -7.73
N SER A 210 -7.34 25.57 -8.27
CA SER A 210 -7.87 26.87 -8.68
C SER A 210 -8.27 26.94 -10.16
N GLY A 211 -7.82 25.99 -11.00
CA GLY A 211 -7.98 26.06 -12.45
C GLY A 211 -8.61 24.82 -13.11
N TYR A 212 -8.69 23.72 -12.38
CA TYR A 212 -9.14 22.42 -12.86
C TYR A 212 -10.24 21.87 -11.96
N ASP A 213 -11.01 20.90 -12.44
CA ASP A 213 -12.06 20.23 -11.66
C ASP A 213 -11.52 19.03 -10.87
N GLY A 214 -10.38 18.47 -11.30
CA GLY A 214 -9.85 17.23 -10.75
C GLY A 214 -8.54 16.76 -11.39
N ILE A 215 -8.09 15.58 -10.94
CA ILE A 215 -6.89 14.90 -11.42
C ILE A 215 -7.22 13.49 -11.91
N ILE A 216 -6.35 12.89 -12.71
CA ILE A 216 -6.38 11.44 -12.91
C ILE A 216 -5.56 10.78 -11.80
N ALA A 217 -6.13 9.75 -11.19
CA ALA A 217 -5.47 8.94 -10.19
C ALA A 217 -5.41 7.47 -10.61
N VAL A 218 -4.33 6.80 -10.23
CA VAL A 218 -4.12 5.37 -10.45
C VAL A 218 -3.82 4.73 -9.10
N ASP A 219 -4.52 3.68 -8.74
CA ASP A 219 -4.27 2.85 -7.56
C ASP A 219 -3.90 1.44 -8.01
N ILE A 220 -2.62 1.12 -7.92
CA ILE A 220 -2.06 -0.18 -8.28
C ILE A 220 -2.04 -1.04 -7.01
N GLY A 221 -2.82 -2.12 -6.99
CA GLY A 221 -2.80 -3.12 -5.93
C GLY A 221 -2.24 -4.45 -6.40
N GLY A 222 -1.95 -5.34 -5.44
CA GLY A 222 -1.45 -6.69 -5.73
C GLY A 222 -2.43 -7.64 -6.42
N SER A 223 -3.64 -7.19 -6.78
CA SER A 223 -4.61 -8.02 -7.52
C SER A 223 -5.49 -7.22 -8.47
N ASN A 224 -5.72 -5.94 -8.17
CA ASN A 224 -6.49 -5.02 -9.00
C ASN A 224 -5.66 -3.77 -9.27
N ILE A 225 -5.86 -3.17 -10.43
CA ILE A 225 -5.48 -1.81 -10.77
C ILE A 225 -6.76 -1.01 -10.94
N ARG A 226 -6.80 0.18 -10.35
CA ARG A 226 -7.91 1.12 -10.47
C ARG A 226 -7.40 2.40 -11.08
N CYS A 227 -8.17 2.98 -11.98
CA CYS A 227 -7.94 4.34 -12.45
C CYS A 227 -9.22 5.14 -12.24
N GLY A 228 -9.10 6.42 -11.91
CA GLY A 228 -10.27 7.28 -11.82
C GLY A 228 -9.96 8.74 -12.07
N MET A 229 -10.99 9.46 -12.53
CA MET A 229 -11.01 10.92 -12.49
C MET A 229 -11.53 11.34 -11.12
N VAL A 230 -10.69 12.03 -10.36
CA VAL A 230 -10.98 12.43 -8.98
C VAL A 230 -11.26 13.92 -8.95
N ARG A 231 -12.48 14.30 -8.59
CA ARG A 231 -12.84 15.70 -8.37
C ARG A 231 -12.43 16.12 -6.97
N HIS A 232 -11.79 17.26 -6.86
CA HIS A 232 -11.36 17.78 -5.56
C HIS A 232 -12.49 18.51 -4.82
N ASN A 233 -13.44 19.12 -5.54
CA ASN A 233 -14.56 19.89 -4.98
C ASN A 233 -14.13 20.94 -3.93
N ALA A 234 -12.94 21.53 -4.08
CA ALA A 234 -12.34 22.43 -3.08
C ALA A 234 -13.16 23.70 -2.84
N GLU A 235 -13.88 24.19 -3.86
CA GLU A 235 -14.81 25.32 -3.71
C GLU A 235 -15.96 25.02 -2.73
N LYS A 236 -16.35 23.74 -2.62
CA LYS A 236 -17.43 23.30 -1.72
C LYS A 236 -16.91 22.92 -0.33
N ASP A 237 -15.63 22.58 -0.22
CA ASP A 237 -14.92 22.18 1.00
C ASP A 237 -13.40 22.25 0.78
N ALA A 238 -12.75 23.28 1.31
CA ALA A 238 -11.32 23.52 1.13
C ALA A 238 -10.43 22.43 1.77
N GLU A 239 -10.97 21.63 2.70
CA GLU A 239 -10.28 20.49 3.31
C GLU A 239 -10.41 19.22 2.47
N LEU A 240 -11.07 19.28 1.30
CA LEU A 240 -11.28 18.17 0.36
C LEU A 240 -12.17 17.03 0.89
N LYS A 241 -12.96 17.25 1.94
CA LYS A 241 -13.88 16.21 2.48
C LYS A 241 -14.97 15.79 1.50
N LYS A 242 -15.24 16.64 0.49
CA LYS A 242 -16.21 16.38 -0.58
C LYS A 242 -15.55 15.86 -1.85
N ALA A 243 -14.27 15.48 -1.82
CA ALA A 243 -13.63 14.84 -2.96
C ALA A 243 -14.35 13.53 -3.32
N ASP A 244 -14.49 13.27 -4.62
CA ASP A 244 -15.19 12.09 -5.13
C ASP A 244 -14.56 11.56 -6.42
N VAL A 245 -14.74 10.26 -6.67
CA VAL A 245 -14.32 9.63 -7.92
C VAL A 245 -15.49 9.69 -8.91
N CYS A 246 -15.43 10.61 -9.89
CA CYS A 246 -16.55 10.82 -10.80
C CYS A 246 -16.52 9.88 -12.01
N ARG A 247 -15.35 9.35 -12.37
CA ARG A 247 -15.17 8.30 -13.39
C ARG A 247 -14.23 7.25 -12.84
N PHE A 248 -14.50 5.99 -13.12
CA PHE A 248 -13.83 4.87 -12.49
C PHE A 248 -13.69 3.69 -13.46
N GLU A 249 -12.50 3.11 -13.53
CA GLU A 249 -12.24 1.84 -14.20
C GLU A 249 -11.47 0.93 -13.23
N LEU A 250 -11.96 -0.29 -13.03
CA LEU A 250 -11.30 -1.34 -12.27
C LEU A 250 -10.89 -2.46 -13.20
N TRP A 251 -9.64 -2.87 -13.08
CA TRP A 251 -9.07 -4.00 -13.81
C TRP A 251 -8.46 -5.00 -12.85
N ARG A 252 -8.95 -6.24 -12.87
CA ARG A 252 -8.44 -7.33 -12.06
C ARG A 252 -7.35 -8.09 -12.80
N HIS A 253 -6.13 -7.54 -12.76
CA HIS A 253 -4.97 -8.13 -13.44
C HIS A 253 -4.63 -9.54 -12.93
N ALA A 254 -5.01 -9.88 -11.70
CA ALA A 254 -4.82 -11.22 -11.15
C ALA A 254 -5.59 -12.32 -11.89
N ASP A 255 -6.58 -11.96 -12.70
CA ASP A 255 -7.35 -12.91 -13.52
C ASP A 255 -6.67 -13.15 -14.89
N GLU A 256 -5.58 -12.45 -15.21
CA GLU A 256 -4.86 -12.60 -16.47
C GLU A 256 -3.66 -13.55 -16.35
N ASP A 257 -3.66 -14.61 -17.15
CA ASP A 257 -2.55 -15.57 -17.17
C ASP A 257 -1.30 -14.96 -17.80
N LYS A 258 -0.15 -15.13 -17.14
CA LYS A 258 1.19 -14.70 -17.60
C LYS A 258 1.28 -13.23 -18.05
N LEU A 259 0.50 -12.35 -17.44
CA LEU A 259 0.56 -10.92 -17.72
C LEU A 259 1.98 -10.37 -17.46
N SER A 260 2.54 -9.69 -18.47
CA SER A 260 3.85 -9.05 -18.36
C SER A 260 3.75 -7.63 -17.79
N ARG A 261 4.87 -7.12 -17.24
CA ARG A 261 4.97 -5.72 -16.80
C ARG A 261 4.62 -4.74 -17.92
N THR A 262 5.15 -4.97 -19.12
CA THR A 262 4.92 -4.08 -20.28
C THR A 262 3.44 -4.03 -20.64
N ALA A 263 2.79 -5.19 -20.79
CA ALA A 263 1.36 -5.25 -21.08
C ALA A 263 0.51 -4.61 -19.97
N ALA A 264 0.92 -4.75 -18.71
CA ALA A 264 0.24 -4.09 -17.60
C ALA A 264 0.36 -2.56 -17.66
N VAL A 265 1.55 -2.03 -17.97
CA VAL A 265 1.76 -0.58 -18.15
C VAL A 265 0.96 -0.05 -19.34
N GLU A 266 0.95 -0.77 -20.47
CA GLU A 266 0.14 -0.42 -21.65
C GLU A 266 -1.35 -0.35 -21.31
N ARG A 267 -1.86 -1.31 -20.54
CA ARG A 267 -3.25 -1.32 -20.08
C ARG A 267 -3.56 -0.13 -19.16
N VAL A 268 -2.68 0.17 -18.20
CA VAL A 268 -2.79 1.36 -17.32
C VAL A 268 -2.87 2.64 -18.16
N VAL A 269 -1.95 2.82 -19.11
CA VAL A 269 -1.95 3.99 -20.01
C VAL A 269 -3.26 4.09 -20.79
N LYS A 270 -3.79 2.96 -21.29
CA LYS A 270 -5.08 2.93 -21.99
C LYS A 270 -6.23 3.36 -21.07
N MET A 271 -6.27 2.89 -19.82
CA MET A 271 -7.28 3.29 -18.83
C MET A 271 -7.21 4.81 -18.57
N ILE A 272 -6.01 5.35 -18.34
CA ILE A 272 -5.80 6.79 -18.10
C ILE A 272 -6.29 7.61 -19.31
N LYS A 273 -5.88 7.26 -20.54
CA LYS A 273 -6.32 7.95 -21.76
C LYS A 273 -7.84 7.91 -21.91
N GLY A 274 -8.46 6.76 -21.66
CA GLY A 274 -9.91 6.62 -21.69
C GLY A 274 -10.63 7.55 -20.72
N LEU A 275 -10.12 7.67 -19.49
CA LEU A 275 -10.67 8.58 -18.48
C LEU A 275 -10.50 10.05 -18.84
N ILE A 276 -9.37 10.44 -19.43
CA ILE A 276 -9.15 11.82 -19.91
C ILE A 276 -10.18 12.16 -21.00
N THR A 277 -10.35 11.29 -22.01
CA THR A 277 -11.34 11.50 -23.08
C THR A 277 -12.77 11.54 -22.56
N GLN A 278 -13.11 10.71 -21.57
CA GLN A 278 -14.42 10.76 -20.91
C GLN A 278 -14.62 12.10 -20.20
N ALA A 279 -13.64 12.55 -19.40
CA ALA A 279 -13.70 13.82 -18.69
C ALA A 279 -13.86 15.02 -19.64
N GLU A 280 -13.17 15.03 -20.78
CA GLU A 280 -13.33 16.05 -21.83
C GLU A 280 -14.75 16.06 -22.39
N THR A 281 -15.32 14.88 -22.66
CA THR A 281 -16.70 14.72 -23.13
C THR A 281 -17.70 15.29 -22.11
N ASP A 282 -17.40 15.12 -20.82
CA ASP A 282 -18.17 15.63 -19.70
C ASP A 282 -17.90 17.09 -19.38
N LYS A 283 -17.03 17.76 -20.14
CA LYS A 283 -16.59 19.16 -19.95
C LYS A 283 -15.93 19.39 -18.58
N LEU A 284 -15.28 18.38 -18.04
CA LEU A 284 -14.47 18.47 -16.84
C LEU A 284 -13.04 18.85 -17.21
N LYS A 285 -12.50 19.89 -16.57
CA LYS A 285 -11.12 20.33 -16.72
C LYS A 285 -10.21 19.41 -15.93
N VAL A 286 -9.53 18.50 -16.62
CA VAL A 286 -8.52 17.61 -16.03
C VAL A 286 -7.22 18.39 -15.87
N ALA A 287 -6.65 18.37 -14.66
CA ALA A 287 -5.33 18.94 -14.44
C ALA A 287 -4.25 18.15 -15.20
N PRO A 288 -3.14 18.79 -15.62
CA PRO A 288 -1.97 18.12 -16.17
C PRO A 288 -1.17 17.41 -15.07
N PHE A 289 -1.86 16.56 -14.30
CA PHE A 289 -1.34 15.84 -13.14
C PHE A 289 -1.95 14.45 -13.05
N ILE A 290 -1.07 13.46 -12.91
CA ILE A 290 -1.42 12.06 -12.66
C ILE A 290 -0.79 11.63 -11.33
N GLY A 291 -1.61 11.28 -10.36
CA GLY A 291 -1.17 10.69 -9.10
C GLY A 291 -1.21 9.17 -9.16
N ILE A 292 -0.13 8.49 -8.77
CA ILE A 292 -0.03 7.04 -8.77
C ILE A 292 0.24 6.53 -7.35
N ALA A 293 -0.66 5.69 -6.84
CA ALA A 293 -0.45 4.84 -5.69
C ALA A 293 0.12 3.51 -6.18
N CYS A 294 1.30 3.12 -5.71
CA CYS A 294 1.99 1.90 -6.14
C CYS A 294 2.58 1.11 -4.95
N PRO A 295 2.49 -0.23 -4.92
CA PRO A 295 3.03 -1.00 -3.81
C PRO A 295 4.55 -0.96 -3.80
N GLY A 296 5.12 -0.88 -2.60
CA GLY A 296 6.56 -0.98 -2.39
C GLY A 296 7.22 0.30 -1.88
N LEU A 297 8.53 0.20 -1.73
CA LEU A 297 9.40 1.29 -1.30
C LEU A 297 9.79 2.13 -2.52
N ILE A 298 9.13 3.28 -2.66
CA ILE A 298 9.31 4.22 -3.77
C ILE A 298 10.51 5.13 -3.51
N ASN A 299 11.47 5.18 -4.44
CA ASN A 299 12.59 6.12 -4.41
C ASN A 299 12.19 7.47 -5.05
N ASP A 300 13.03 8.49 -4.86
CA ASP A 300 12.84 9.85 -5.36
C ASP A 300 12.81 9.97 -6.89
N ASP A 301 13.54 9.10 -7.58
CA ASP A 301 13.55 8.96 -9.04
C ASP A 301 12.34 8.20 -9.61
N GLY A 302 11.48 7.65 -8.75
CA GLY A 302 10.31 6.87 -9.14
C GLY A 302 10.59 5.39 -9.42
N SER A 303 11.80 4.89 -9.14
CA SER A 303 12.08 3.45 -9.09
C SER A 303 11.44 2.82 -7.85
N ILE A 304 11.16 1.52 -7.93
CA ILE A 304 10.63 0.73 -6.81
C ILE A 304 11.76 -0.15 -6.27
N ALA A 305 12.21 0.10 -5.05
CA ALA A 305 13.35 -0.63 -4.47
C ALA A 305 13.00 -2.08 -4.09
N ARG A 306 11.79 -2.30 -3.57
CA ARG A 306 11.24 -3.61 -3.16
C ARG A 306 9.76 -3.50 -2.82
N GLY A 307 9.07 -4.63 -2.61
CA GLY A 307 7.67 -4.66 -2.15
C GLY A 307 6.62 -4.76 -3.27
N ALA A 308 7.06 -4.95 -4.51
CA ALA A 308 6.21 -5.07 -5.69
C ALA A 308 6.02 -6.52 -6.18
N GLN A 309 6.33 -7.52 -5.36
CA GLN A 309 6.30 -8.95 -5.72
C GLN A 309 4.92 -9.50 -6.13
N ASN A 310 3.83 -8.79 -5.83
CA ASN A 310 2.48 -9.19 -6.24
C ASN A 310 2.03 -8.55 -7.56
N LEU A 311 2.92 -7.80 -8.24
CA LEU A 311 2.62 -7.16 -9.53
C LEU A 311 3.03 -8.06 -10.71
N PRO A 312 2.39 -7.92 -11.88
CA PRO A 312 2.69 -8.73 -13.06
C PRO A 312 4.11 -8.47 -13.60
N GLY A 313 4.94 -9.52 -13.62
CA GLY A 313 6.36 -9.40 -13.99
C GLY A 313 7.21 -8.81 -12.87
N LYS A 314 8.32 -8.13 -13.22
CA LYS A 314 9.28 -7.59 -12.25
C LYS A 314 9.26 -6.06 -12.24
N TRP A 315 8.64 -5.45 -11.24
CA TRP A 315 8.51 -3.98 -11.12
C TRP A 315 9.60 -3.35 -10.27
N ASP A 316 10.20 -4.13 -9.36
CA ASP A 316 11.30 -3.72 -8.51
C ASP A 316 12.64 -3.75 -9.26
N SER A 317 12.97 -2.63 -9.89
CA SER A 317 14.22 -2.44 -10.63
C SER A 317 14.60 -0.97 -10.66
N ASP A 318 15.90 -0.71 -10.54
CA ASP A 318 16.58 0.56 -10.80
C ASP A 318 16.52 1.03 -12.26
N HIS A 319 16.14 0.14 -13.20
CA HIS A 319 16.04 0.45 -14.63
C HIS A 319 14.60 0.63 -15.10
N PHE A 320 13.60 0.54 -14.21
CA PHE A 320 12.21 0.72 -14.55
C PHE A 320 11.59 1.85 -13.75
N LEU A 321 11.12 2.88 -14.46
CA LEU A 321 10.51 4.07 -13.89
C LEU A 321 9.08 4.18 -14.43
N LEU A 322 8.10 3.66 -13.69
CA LEU A 322 6.69 3.74 -14.07
C LEU A 322 6.23 5.18 -14.38
N PRO A 323 6.60 6.20 -13.59
CA PRO A 323 6.19 7.58 -13.87
C PRO A 323 6.68 8.09 -15.23
N GLU A 324 7.90 7.72 -15.64
CA GLU A 324 8.47 8.06 -16.95
C GLU A 324 7.69 7.40 -18.09
N GLU A 325 7.36 6.12 -17.95
CA GLU A 325 6.62 5.38 -18.98
C GLU A 325 5.21 5.97 -19.18
N VAL A 326 4.53 6.35 -18.10
CA VAL A 326 3.24 7.03 -18.16
C VAL A 326 3.38 8.41 -18.81
N ARG A 327 4.39 9.21 -18.43
CA ARG A 327 4.60 10.55 -19.00
C ARG A 327 4.95 10.51 -20.48
N LYS A 328 5.80 9.57 -20.92
CA LYS A 328 6.12 9.39 -22.35
C LYS A 328 4.87 9.06 -23.16
N ALA A 329 3.98 8.24 -22.61
CA ALA A 329 2.75 7.85 -23.30
C ALA A 329 1.66 8.92 -23.28
N ILE A 330 1.71 9.84 -22.31
CA ILE A 330 0.76 10.93 -22.07
C ILE A 330 1.55 12.21 -21.80
N PRO A 331 2.22 12.79 -22.82
CA PRO A 331 3.15 13.90 -22.62
C PRO A 331 2.45 15.20 -22.19
N ALA A 332 1.20 15.38 -22.59
CA ALA A 332 0.40 16.55 -22.25
C ALA A 332 -1.05 16.16 -21.94
N ILE A 333 -1.69 16.97 -21.09
CA ILE A 333 -3.13 16.98 -20.84
C ILE A 333 -3.61 18.42 -21.08
N GLY A 334 -4.52 18.59 -22.04
CA GLY A 334 -4.82 19.92 -22.58
C GLY A 334 -3.59 20.55 -23.24
N GLU A 335 -3.26 21.78 -22.84
CA GLU A 335 -2.15 22.57 -23.42
C GLU A 335 -0.87 22.52 -22.57
N HIS A 336 -0.80 21.65 -21.56
CA HIS A 336 0.29 21.63 -20.58
C HIS A 336 0.94 20.26 -20.47
N ASP A 337 2.24 20.26 -20.20
CA ASP A 337 3.02 19.05 -19.94
C ASP A 337 2.51 18.30 -18.72
N THR A 338 2.37 16.98 -18.84
CA THR A 338 1.86 16.13 -17.76
C THR A 338 2.89 15.96 -16.66
N MET A 339 2.52 16.31 -15.43
CA MET A 339 3.25 15.92 -14.23
C MET A 339 2.74 14.56 -13.74
N VAL A 340 3.65 13.62 -13.47
CA VAL A 340 3.30 12.32 -12.87
C VAL A 340 4.02 12.22 -11.54
N VAL A 341 3.28 11.93 -10.47
CA VAL A 341 3.84 11.73 -9.12
C VAL A 341 3.38 10.39 -8.59
N MET A 342 4.29 9.67 -7.96
CA MET A 342 4.06 8.32 -7.48
C MET A 342 4.46 8.23 -6.02
N HIS A 343 3.64 7.55 -5.23
CA HIS A 343 3.93 7.22 -3.83
C HIS A 343 3.40 5.82 -3.50
N ASN A 344 3.77 5.33 -2.33
CA ASN A 344 3.33 4.05 -1.81
C ASN A 344 1.80 3.98 -1.69
N ASP A 345 1.24 2.83 -2.06
CA ASP A 345 -0.20 2.54 -2.01
C ASP A 345 -0.83 2.76 -0.62
N ALA A 346 -0.20 2.26 0.44
CA ALA A 346 -0.68 2.44 1.81
C ALA A 346 -0.58 3.90 2.27
N VAL A 347 0.48 4.61 1.83
CA VAL A 347 0.63 6.05 2.08
C VAL A 347 -0.53 6.81 1.45
N ILE A 348 -0.83 6.56 0.19
CA ILE A 348 -1.88 7.27 -0.52
C ILE A 348 -3.26 6.93 0.03
N GLN A 349 -3.56 5.65 0.24
CA GLN A 349 -4.84 5.26 0.81
C GLN A 349 -5.04 5.88 2.20
N GLY A 350 -4.01 5.91 3.04
CA GLY A 350 -4.07 6.59 4.33
C GLY A 350 -4.27 8.10 4.20
N LEU A 351 -3.61 8.77 3.24
CA LEU A 351 -3.77 10.20 3.00
C LEU A 351 -5.21 10.60 2.69
N SER A 352 -6.03 9.72 2.12
CA SER A 352 -7.47 10.01 1.95
C SER A 352 -8.20 10.23 3.28
N ALA A 353 -7.66 9.82 4.42
CA ALA A 353 -8.21 10.10 5.75
C ALA A 353 -7.81 11.48 6.30
N ARG A 354 -6.81 12.15 5.69
CA ARG A 354 -6.23 13.41 6.18
C ARG A 354 -7.28 14.48 6.52
N PRO A 355 -8.36 14.70 5.74
CA PRO A 355 -9.37 15.71 6.05
C PRO A 355 -10.05 15.54 7.42
N TRP A 356 -10.01 14.35 8.01
CA TRP A 356 -10.55 14.06 9.35
C TRP A 356 -9.49 13.90 10.43
N MET A 357 -8.20 13.99 10.07
CA MET A 357 -7.07 13.84 10.98
C MET A 357 -6.45 15.17 11.39
N GLY A 358 -6.97 16.32 10.93
CA GLY A 358 -6.35 17.64 11.14
C GLY A 358 -6.06 18.02 12.60
N LYS A 359 -6.81 17.47 13.57
CA LYS A 359 -6.60 17.71 15.01
C LYS A 359 -5.67 16.70 15.69
N THR A 360 -5.24 15.66 14.97
CA THR A 360 -4.40 14.58 15.48
C THR A 360 -2.96 14.86 15.11
N LYS A 361 -2.05 15.01 16.08
CA LYS A 361 -0.68 15.43 15.77
C LYS A 361 0.07 14.36 14.98
N LYS A 362 -0.09 13.10 15.38
CA LYS A 362 0.53 11.94 14.75
C LYS A 362 -0.47 10.79 14.66
N TRP A 363 -0.61 10.22 13.47
CA TRP A 363 -1.58 9.17 13.19
C TRP A 363 -0.99 8.17 12.18
N ALA A 364 -1.58 7.00 12.08
CA ALA A 364 -1.12 5.96 11.17
C ALA A 364 -2.26 5.36 10.37
N ALA A 365 -1.91 4.67 9.30
CA ALA A 365 -2.82 3.90 8.47
C ALA A 365 -2.36 2.44 8.38
N LEU A 366 -3.31 1.52 8.44
CA LEU A 366 -3.13 0.10 8.17
C LEU A 366 -4.10 -0.31 7.06
N THR A 367 -3.60 -0.89 5.97
CA THR A 367 -4.41 -1.21 4.79
C THR A 367 -4.48 -2.72 4.57
N ILE A 368 -5.66 -3.31 4.76
CA ILE A 368 -5.84 -4.77 4.76
C ILE A 368 -6.30 -5.22 3.36
N GLY A 369 -5.33 -5.67 2.56
CA GLY A 369 -5.51 -6.22 1.21
C GLY A 369 -4.98 -7.65 1.10
N THR A 370 -4.35 -7.97 -0.03
CA THR A 370 -3.61 -9.24 -0.21
C THR A 370 -2.48 -9.38 0.83
N GLY A 371 -1.82 -8.27 1.14
CA GLY A 371 -0.94 -8.10 2.30
C GLY A 371 -1.49 -7.06 3.28
N LEU A 372 -0.63 -6.63 4.21
CA LEU A 372 -0.90 -5.50 5.10
C LEU A 372 0.02 -4.35 4.75
N GLY A 373 -0.54 -3.25 4.23
CA GLY A 373 0.18 -2.00 4.06
C GLY A 373 0.18 -1.18 5.36
N ASN A 374 1.19 -0.35 5.54
CA ASN A 374 1.30 0.52 6.72
C ASN A 374 1.98 1.84 6.37
N ALA A 375 1.50 2.92 7.00
CA ALA A 375 2.06 4.25 6.91
C ALA A 375 1.83 5.02 8.21
N CYS A 376 2.73 5.94 8.55
CA CYS A 376 2.61 6.84 9.69
C CYS A 376 2.86 8.26 9.24
N TYR A 377 2.10 9.18 9.82
CA TYR A 377 2.06 10.58 9.44
C TYR A 377 2.17 11.48 10.65
N ARG A 378 2.72 12.66 10.42
CA ARG A 378 2.69 13.78 11.36
C ARG A 378 2.10 14.99 10.64
N ASN A 379 1.02 15.55 11.18
CA ASN A 379 0.49 16.81 10.66
C ASN A 379 1.49 17.93 10.95
N ARG A 380 1.67 18.82 9.98
CA ARG A 380 2.48 20.02 10.11
C ARG A 380 1.53 21.21 10.30
N GLU A 381 1.91 22.10 11.21
CA GLU A 381 1.21 23.39 11.42
C GLU A 381 1.32 24.29 10.18
#